data_AF-A0A969L7A6-F1
#
_entry.id   AF-A0A969L7A6-F1
#
_cell.length_a   1.000
_cell.length_b   1.000
_cell.length_c   1.000
_cell.angle_alpha   90.00
_cell.angle_beta   90.00
_cell.angle_gamma   90.00
#
_symmetry.space_group_name_H-M   'P 1'
#
loop_
_entity.id
_entity.type
_entity.pdbx_description
1 polymer ?
#
loop_
_entity_poly.entity_id
_entity_poly.type
_entity_poly.pdbx_seq_one_letter_code
_entity_poly.pdbx_strand_id
1 'polypeptide(L)'
;MTGANADYRVPVKPSQEGQVIKSLYLKITGNNKFPVAEIDKVLTKAAAELKNNRGKSLVVSGSNDPDVQLLVNAINNELGNYGTTILNDTPSYLLRGQDEDVNNFIQDVKAGRVDAVIFYGTNPVFTHPQGKELAQALTRVPLKISLSYQPNETTTLCDYVCPDNHYLESWNDAQPRAGHYSLAQPAITNIYATRQAQESLLTWAGINTSFYEYIRNYWQTNVFPGANADQQWELALHDGVYSTAATQPTSVPNKDDIEDPRAGLKKKI
;
A
#
# COMPACT_ATOMS: atom_id res chain seq x y z
N MET A 1 6.17 -19.49 5.69
CA MET A 1 6.51 -19.16 7.09
C MET A 1 5.29 -19.25 8.00
N THR A 2 4.21 -18.50 7.75
CA THR A 2 2.99 -18.52 8.60
C THR A 2 2.40 -19.92 8.83
N GLY A 3 2.32 -20.74 7.78
CA GLY A 3 1.80 -22.10 7.90
C GLY A 3 2.65 -23.06 8.74
N ALA A 4 3.94 -22.78 8.98
CA ALA A 4 4.80 -23.63 9.81
C ALA A 4 4.63 -23.32 11.31
N ASN A 5 4.24 -22.08 11.64
CA ASN A 5 3.96 -21.64 13.01
C ASN A 5 2.46 -21.76 13.36
N ALA A 6 1.66 -22.38 12.50
CA ALA A 6 0.23 -22.55 12.73
C ALA A 6 -0.03 -23.86 13.48
N ASP A 7 -0.86 -23.81 14.52
CA ASP A 7 -1.34 -25.01 15.21
C ASP A 7 -2.20 -25.89 14.29
N TYR A 8 -3.00 -25.24 13.43
CA TYR A 8 -3.84 -25.89 12.43
C TYR A 8 -3.57 -25.31 11.05
N ARG A 9 -3.25 -26.20 10.10
CA ARG A 9 -3.07 -25.85 8.69
C ARG A 9 -3.89 -26.77 7.81
N VAL A 10 -4.78 -26.19 7.01
CA VAL A 10 -5.60 -26.93 6.05
C VAL A 10 -5.20 -26.52 4.64
N PRO A 11 -4.78 -27.46 3.78
CA PRO A 11 -4.54 -27.16 2.37
C PRO A 11 -5.88 -26.92 1.67
N VAL A 12 -5.99 -25.79 0.98
CA VAL A 12 -7.14 -25.45 0.13
C VAL A 12 -6.63 -24.98 -1.22
N LYS A 13 -7.42 -25.19 -2.28
CA LYS A 13 -7.07 -24.65 -3.61
C LYS A 13 -7.32 -23.14 -3.61
N PRO A 14 -6.51 -22.32 -4.31
CA PRO A 14 -6.77 -20.88 -4.43
C PRO A 14 -8.19 -20.55 -4.92
N SER A 15 -8.73 -21.37 -5.84
CA SER A 15 -10.10 -21.22 -6.35
C SER A 15 -11.21 -21.48 -5.32
N GLN A 16 -10.88 -22.09 -4.17
CA GLN A 16 -11.83 -22.37 -3.09
C GLN A 16 -11.81 -21.29 -2.00
N GLU A 17 -10.80 -20.42 -1.93
CA GLU A 17 -10.60 -19.46 -0.83
C GLU A 17 -11.85 -18.60 -0.57
N GLY A 18 -12.46 -18.05 -1.62
CA GLY A 18 -13.70 -17.28 -1.49
C GLY A 18 -14.87 -18.09 -0.91
N GLN A 19 -14.99 -19.37 -1.29
CA GLN A 19 -16.00 -20.28 -0.75
C GLN A 19 -15.73 -20.63 0.72
N VAL A 20 -14.46 -20.78 1.10
CA VAL A 20 -14.04 -21.02 2.49
C VAL A 20 -14.42 -19.83 3.38
N ILE A 21 -14.06 -18.62 2.98
CA ILE A 21 -14.38 -17.39 3.73
C ILE A 21 -15.90 -17.18 3.79
N LYS A 22 -16.63 -17.40 2.70
CA LYS A 22 -18.10 -17.36 2.68
C LYS A 22 -18.70 -18.38 3.66
N SER A 23 -18.18 -19.61 3.69
CA SER A 23 -18.63 -20.64 4.65
C SER A 23 -18.38 -20.20 6.09
N LEU A 24 -17.21 -19.64 6.38
CA LEU A 24 -16.87 -19.13 7.70
C LEU A 24 -17.82 -18.01 8.15
N TYR A 25 -18.08 -17.04 7.26
CA TYR A 25 -19.04 -15.96 7.51
C TYR A 25 -20.43 -16.50 7.85
N LEU A 26 -20.94 -17.47 7.08
CA LEU A 26 -22.25 -18.08 7.33
C LEU A 26 -22.28 -18.82 8.67
N LYS A 27 -21.21 -19.51 9.06
CA LYS A 27 -21.11 -20.19 10.37
C LYS A 27 -21.08 -19.21 11.53
N ILE A 28 -20.44 -18.06 11.36
CA ILE A 28 -20.38 -17.02 12.40
C ILE A 28 -21.76 -16.37 12.56
N THR A 29 -22.43 -16.06 11.46
CA THR A 29 -23.76 -15.42 11.44
C THR A 29 -24.93 -16.37 11.70
N GLY A 30 -24.69 -17.68 11.81
CA GLY A 30 -25.71 -18.67 12.21
C GLY A 30 -26.55 -19.24 11.07
N ASN A 31 -26.09 -19.16 9.82
CA ASN A 31 -26.75 -19.75 8.66
C ASN A 31 -26.19 -21.16 8.39
N ASN A 32 -27.03 -22.10 7.93
CA ASN A 32 -26.69 -23.54 7.82
C ASN A 32 -26.39 -24.03 6.39
N LYS A 33 -26.41 -23.15 5.38
CA LYS A 33 -26.08 -23.51 3.99
C LYS A 33 -24.60 -23.21 3.70
N PHE A 34 -23.75 -24.24 3.68
CA PHE A 34 -22.30 -24.05 3.49
C PHE A 34 -21.83 -24.54 2.11
N PRO A 35 -21.07 -23.74 1.36
CA PRO A 35 -20.56 -24.14 0.04
C PRO A 35 -19.41 -25.16 0.08
N VAL A 36 -18.74 -25.39 1.22
CA VAL A 36 -17.60 -26.31 1.30
C VAL A 36 -17.80 -27.39 2.36
N ALA A 37 -17.98 -28.64 1.93
CA ALA A 37 -18.23 -29.79 2.81
C ALA A 37 -16.95 -30.44 3.38
N GLU A 38 -15.86 -30.48 2.60
CA GLU A 38 -14.63 -31.24 2.94
C GLU A 38 -13.90 -30.69 4.18
N ILE A 39 -13.98 -29.37 4.41
CA ILE A 39 -13.32 -28.69 5.53
C ILE A 39 -14.32 -28.21 6.60
N ASP A 40 -15.58 -28.62 6.50
CA ASP A 40 -16.68 -28.11 7.33
C ASP A 40 -16.43 -28.28 8.84
N LYS A 41 -15.83 -29.41 9.22
CA LYS A 41 -15.47 -29.70 10.62
C LYS A 41 -14.46 -28.70 11.17
N VAL A 42 -13.44 -28.35 10.39
CA VAL A 42 -12.40 -27.39 10.81
C VAL A 42 -13.00 -25.98 10.88
N LEU A 43 -13.78 -25.59 9.87
CA LEU A 43 -14.46 -24.30 9.87
C LEU A 43 -15.45 -24.13 11.01
N THR A 44 -16.12 -25.21 11.42
CA THR A 44 -17.04 -25.19 12.56
C THR A 44 -16.30 -24.95 13.87
N LYS A 45 -15.14 -25.61 14.07
CA LYS A 45 -14.28 -25.34 15.22
C LYS A 45 -13.74 -23.91 15.22
N ALA A 46 -13.19 -23.46 14.09
CA ALA A 46 -12.68 -22.10 13.94
C ALA A 46 -13.77 -21.04 14.22
N ALA A 47 -14.98 -21.22 13.66
CA ALA A 47 -16.10 -20.31 13.91
C ALA A 47 -16.52 -20.26 15.38
N ALA A 48 -16.47 -21.39 16.10
CA ALA A 48 -16.76 -21.44 17.52
C ALA A 48 -15.68 -20.73 18.35
N GLU A 49 -14.40 -21.00 18.07
CA GLU A 49 -13.28 -20.35 18.76
C GLU A 49 -13.25 -18.84 18.54
N LEU A 50 -13.50 -18.37 17.30
CA LEU A 50 -13.64 -16.95 16.98
C LEU A 50 -14.79 -16.30 17.77
N LYS A 51 -15.97 -16.96 17.82
CA LYS A 51 -17.13 -16.46 18.56
C LYS A 51 -16.92 -16.44 20.06
N ASN A 52 -16.17 -17.39 20.61
CA ASN A 52 -15.85 -17.41 22.04
C ASN A 52 -14.83 -16.33 22.44
N ASN A 53 -14.09 -15.78 21.46
CA ASN A 53 -13.06 -14.77 21.66
C ASN A 53 -13.36 -13.46 20.91
N ARG A 54 -14.64 -13.03 20.91
CA ARG A 54 -15.07 -11.76 20.30
C ARG A 54 -14.26 -10.58 20.85
N GLY A 55 -13.87 -9.68 19.95
CA GLY A 55 -13.03 -8.52 20.24
C GLY A 55 -11.55 -8.84 20.52
N LYS A 56 -11.15 -10.11 20.61
CA LYS A 56 -9.78 -10.59 20.83
C LYS A 56 -9.33 -11.62 19.78
N SER A 57 -10.05 -11.67 18.65
CA SER A 57 -9.77 -12.56 17.55
C SER A 57 -9.52 -11.74 16.28
N LEU A 58 -9.00 -12.38 15.24
CA LEU A 58 -8.76 -11.73 13.97
C LEU A 58 -8.89 -12.73 12.82
N VAL A 59 -9.59 -12.31 11.76
CA VAL A 59 -9.61 -13.02 10.48
C VAL A 59 -8.87 -12.16 9.46
N VAL A 60 -7.90 -12.75 8.76
CA VAL A 60 -7.12 -12.10 7.70
C VAL A 60 -7.18 -12.93 6.42
N SER A 61 -7.10 -12.27 5.27
CA SER A 61 -6.96 -12.91 3.96
C SER A 61 -5.89 -12.22 3.14
N GLY A 62 -5.03 -13.00 2.50
CA GLY A 62 -4.04 -12.52 1.53
C GLY A 62 -4.57 -12.47 0.09
N SER A 63 -5.88 -12.62 -0.12
CA SER A 63 -6.48 -12.58 -1.45
C SER A 63 -6.54 -11.15 -2.00
N ASN A 64 -6.29 -10.98 -3.30
CA ASN A 64 -6.45 -9.71 -4.00
C ASN A 64 -7.89 -9.52 -4.57
N ASP A 65 -8.86 -10.32 -4.13
CA ASP A 65 -10.27 -10.21 -4.53
C ASP A 65 -11.04 -9.29 -3.56
N PRO A 66 -11.59 -8.15 -4.03
CA PRO A 66 -12.38 -7.25 -3.19
C PRO A 66 -13.60 -7.90 -2.52
N ASP A 67 -14.27 -8.85 -3.18
CA ASP A 67 -15.44 -9.54 -2.61
C ASP A 67 -15.03 -10.41 -1.42
N VAL A 68 -13.83 -11.03 -1.47
CA VAL A 68 -13.27 -11.79 -0.34
C VAL A 68 -12.91 -10.85 0.81
N GLN A 69 -12.27 -9.72 0.52
CA GLN A 69 -11.91 -8.73 1.54
C GLN A 69 -13.14 -8.14 2.23
N LEU A 70 -14.23 -7.88 1.49
CA LEU A 70 -15.51 -7.46 2.06
C LEU A 70 -16.07 -8.48 3.05
N LEU A 71 -16.00 -9.78 2.73
CA LEU A 71 -16.43 -10.83 3.65
C LEU A 71 -15.55 -10.90 4.90
N VAL A 72 -14.23 -10.74 4.78
CA VAL A 72 -13.31 -10.71 5.92
C VAL A 72 -13.63 -9.52 6.84
N ASN A 73 -13.84 -8.34 6.27
CA ASN A 73 -14.26 -7.16 7.01
C ASN A 73 -15.60 -7.39 7.71
N ALA A 74 -16.58 -7.98 7.02
CA ALA A 74 -17.88 -8.31 7.60
C ALA A 74 -17.77 -9.33 8.76
N ILE A 75 -16.88 -10.32 8.66
CA ILE A 75 -16.59 -11.27 9.75
C ILE A 75 -16.00 -10.54 10.95
N ASN A 76 -14.95 -9.73 10.74
CA ASN A 76 -14.30 -9.01 11.84
C ASN A 76 -15.23 -7.99 12.50
N ASN A 77 -16.12 -7.36 11.73
CA ASN A 77 -17.17 -6.49 12.24
C ASN A 77 -18.16 -7.27 13.11
N GLU A 78 -18.63 -8.42 12.63
CA GLU A 78 -19.51 -9.29 13.42
C GLU A 78 -18.81 -9.73 14.71
N LEU A 79 -17.54 -10.11 14.67
CA LEU A 79 -16.78 -10.51 15.86
C LEU A 79 -16.45 -9.36 16.82
N GLY A 80 -16.77 -8.11 16.48
CA GLY A 80 -16.49 -6.94 17.31
C GLY A 80 -15.00 -6.61 17.38
N ASN A 81 -14.23 -6.92 16.33
CA ASN A 81 -12.78 -6.75 16.32
C ASN A 81 -12.35 -5.30 15.98
N TYR A 82 -13.23 -4.50 15.38
CA TYR A 82 -12.98 -3.08 15.10
C TYR A 82 -13.01 -2.25 16.39
N GLY A 83 -12.01 -1.39 16.56
CA GLY A 83 -11.80 -0.57 17.76
C GLY A 83 -11.06 -1.30 18.89
N THR A 84 -10.81 -2.61 18.76
CA THR A 84 -10.03 -3.39 19.74
C THR A 84 -8.79 -4.00 19.12
N THR A 85 -8.97 -4.89 18.15
CA THR A 85 -7.89 -5.62 17.47
C THR A 85 -7.55 -4.97 16.14
N ILE A 86 -8.55 -4.41 15.45
CA ILE A 86 -8.40 -3.63 14.22
C ILE A 86 -8.63 -2.16 14.56
N LEU A 87 -7.62 -1.34 14.30
CA LEU A 87 -7.65 0.11 14.56
C LEU A 87 -7.84 0.86 13.23
N ASN A 88 -8.84 1.73 13.17
CA ASN A 88 -9.20 2.47 11.95
C ASN A 88 -8.50 3.84 11.84
N ASP A 89 -7.96 4.35 12.94
CA ASP A 89 -7.34 5.66 13.06
C ASP A 89 -5.91 5.73 12.49
N THR A 90 -5.34 4.58 12.17
CA THR A 90 -3.91 4.45 11.88
C THR A 90 -3.67 3.50 10.70
N PRO A 91 -4.23 3.81 9.51
CA PRO A 91 -4.06 2.99 8.31
C PRO A 91 -2.61 2.88 7.88
N SER A 92 -2.27 1.77 7.23
CA SER A 92 -0.97 1.60 6.57
C SER A 92 -0.97 2.27 5.19
N TYR A 93 0.15 2.91 4.84
CA TYR A 93 0.37 3.54 3.53
C TYR A 93 1.44 2.83 2.70
N LEU A 94 1.91 1.65 3.15
CA LEU A 94 2.98 0.91 2.48
C LEU A 94 2.62 0.44 1.07
N LEU A 95 1.36 0.03 0.86
CA LEU A 95 0.89 -0.52 -0.42
C LEU A 95 -0.41 0.18 -0.83
N ARG A 96 -0.33 0.98 -1.90
CA ARG A 96 -1.45 1.76 -2.44
C ARG A 96 -1.53 1.71 -3.97
N GLY A 97 -0.86 0.74 -4.59
CA GLY A 97 -0.91 0.54 -6.03
C GLY A 97 -2.29 0.07 -6.50
N GLN A 98 -2.65 0.44 -7.73
CA GLN A 98 -3.91 0.07 -8.36
C GLN A 98 -3.61 -0.54 -9.74
N ASP A 99 -3.96 -1.82 -9.93
CA ASP A 99 -3.73 -2.51 -11.19
C ASP A 99 -4.53 -1.87 -12.33
N GLU A 100 -5.72 -1.31 -12.03
CA GLU A 100 -6.56 -0.60 -12.99
C GLU A 100 -5.85 0.63 -13.57
N ASP A 101 -5.18 1.44 -12.74
CA ASP A 101 -4.46 2.64 -13.18
C ASP A 101 -3.32 2.28 -14.13
N VAL A 102 -2.56 1.22 -13.82
CA VAL A 102 -1.46 0.74 -14.68
C VAL A 102 -1.99 0.17 -15.99
N ASN A 103 -3.10 -0.58 -15.95
CA ASN A 103 -3.74 -1.10 -17.16
C ASN A 103 -4.27 0.03 -18.05
N ASN A 104 -4.89 1.05 -17.45
CA ASN A 104 -5.37 2.23 -18.15
C ASN A 104 -4.22 3.00 -18.80
N PHE A 105 -3.13 3.22 -18.08
CA PHE A 105 -1.91 3.81 -18.62
C PHE A 105 -1.40 3.03 -19.85
N ILE A 106 -1.33 1.69 -19.78
CA ILE A 106 -0.88 0.88 -20.92
C ILE A 106 -1.84 1.04 -22.11
N GLN A 107 -3.16 1.10 -21.89
CA GLN A 107 -4.11 1.37 -22.98
C GLN A 107 -3.91 2.76 -23.57
N ASP A 108 -3.65 3.78 -22.75
CA ASP A 108 -3.39 5.15 -23.20
C ASP A 108 -2.13 5.24 -24.07
N VAL A 109 -1.04 4.58 -23.65
CA VAL A 109 0.19 4.50 -24.44
C VAL A 109 -0.08 3.79 -25.77
N LYS A 110 -0.81 2.66 -25.77
CA LYS A 110 -1.17 1.94 -26.99
C LYS A 110 -2.05 2.74 -27.93
N ALA A 111 -2.92 3.58 -27.38
CA ALA A 111 -3.81 4.47 -28.14
C ALA A 111 -3.12 5.75 -28.61
N GLY A 112 -1.85 5.99 -28.25
CA GLY A 112 -1.13 7.22 -28.61
C GLY A 112 -1.63 8.46 -27.87
N ARG A 113 -2.20 8.29 -26.66
CA ARG A 113 -2.73 9.38 -25.83
C ARG A 113 -1.69 9.94 -24.84
N VAL A 114 -0.47 9.44 -24.87
CA VAL A 114 0.60 9.81 -23.94
C VAL A 114 1.73 10.49 -24.69
N ASP A 115 1.94 11.78 -24.42
CA ASP A 115 3.01 12.58 -25.02
C ASP A 115 4.34 12.44 -24.27
N ALA A 116 4.28 12.24 -22.96
CA ALA A 116 5.44 12.09 -22.09
C ALA A 116 5.20 11.06 -20.98
N VAL A 117 6.24 10.28 -20.66
CA VAL A 117 6.25 9.36 -19.51
C VAL A 117 7.56 9.46 -18.75
N ILE A 118 7.45 9.47 -17.41
CA ILE A 118 8.59 9.42 -16.49
C ILE A 118 8.47 8.12 -15.69
N PHE A 119 9.44 7.22 -15.84
CA PHE A 119 9.54 6.00 -15.06
C PHE A 119 10.44 6.24 -13.85
N TYR A 120 9.86 6.29 -12.65
CA TYR A 120 10.61 6.48 -11.41
C TYR A 120 10.76 5.16 -10.65
N GLY A 121 11.99 4.63 -10.56
CA GLY A 121 12.31 3.45 -9.77
C GLY A 121 11.56 2.17 -10.18
N THR A 122 11.00 2.12 -11.39
CA THR A 122 10.15 1.01 -11.86
C THR A 122 10.68 0.41 -13.16
N ASN A 123 10.33 -0.86 -13.39
CA ASN A 123 10.69 -1.60 -14.59
C ASN A 123 9.47 -2.35 -15.18
N PRO A 124 8.41 -1.64 -15.59
CA PRO A 124 7.15 -2.26 -16.02
C PRO A 124 7.29 -3.13 -17.29
N VAL A 125 8.28 -2.88 -18.15
CA VAL A 125 8.55 -3.74 -19.31
C VAL A 125 8.92 -5.16 -18.90
N PHE A 126 9.63 -5.30 -17.78
CA PHE A 126 9.99 -6.60 -17.22
C PHE A 126 8.91 -7.14 -16.28
N THR A 127 8.38 -6.31 -15.37
CA THR A 127 7.54 -6.78 -14.26
C THR A 127 6.07 -6.96 -14.62
N HIS A 128 5.56 -6.23 -15.61
CA HIS A 128 4.13 -6.26 -15.95
C HIS A 128 3.80 -7.43 -16.89
N PRO A 129 2.65 -8.12 -16.72
CA PRO A 129 2.25 -9.20 -17.64
C PRO A 129 2.15 -8.77 -19.11
N GLN A 130 1.78 -7.50 -19.35
CA GLN A 130 1.71 -6.87 -20.68
C GLN A 130 2.98 -6.07 -21.04
N GLY A 131 4.12 -6.38 -20.43
CA GLY A 131 5.36 -5.63 -20.58
C GLY A 131 5.88 -5.61 -22.02
N LYS A 132 5.64 -6.68 -22.80
CA LYS A 132 6.02 -6.76 -24.22
C LYS A 132 5.20 -5.79 -25.08
N GLU A 133 3.90 -5.74 -24.86
CA GLU A 133 2.99 -4.82 -25.53
C GLU A 133 3.32 -3.37 -25.16
N LEU A 134 3.65 -3.12 -23.88
CA LEU A 134 4.10 -1.81 -23.43
C LEU A 134 5.40 -1.40 -24.14
N ALA A 135 6.41 -2.28 -24.20
CA ALA A 135 7.68 -2.00 -24.89
C ALA A 135 7.47 -1.59 -26.36
N GLN A 136 6.60 -2.30 -27.08
CA GLN A 136 6.25 -1.97 -28.45
C GLN A 136 5.53 -0.62 -28.54
N ALA A 137 4.59 -0.35 -27.63
CA ALA A 137 3.80 0.87 -27.63
C ALA A 137 4.62 2.11 -27.25
N LEU A 138 5.63 1.97 -26.37
CA LEU A 138 6.52 3.06 -25.98
C LEU A 138 7.29 3.68 -27.14
N THR A 139 7.54 2.94 -28.24
CA THR A 139 8.18 3.51 -29.45
C THR A 139 7.41 4.70 -30.05
N ARG A 140 6.11 4.83 -29.73
CA ARG A 140 5.24 5.91 -30.20
C ARG A 140 5.15 7.09 -29.24
N VAL A 141 5.65 6.97 -28.02
CA VAL A 141 5.64 8.05 -27.02
C VAL A 141 6.78 9.02 -27.33
N PRO A 142 6.48 10.32 -27.56
CA PRO A 142 7.49 11.31 -27.92
C PRO A 142 8.60 11.51 -26.89
N LEU A 143 8.27 11.55 -25.60
CA LEU A 143 9.23 11.79 -24.52
C LEU A 143 9.18 10.70 -23.46
N LYS A 144 10.30 10.00 -23.26
CA LYS A 144 10.43 8.92 -22.29
C LYS A 144 11.65 9.17 -21.42
N ILE A 145 11.44 9.30 -20.11
CA ILE A 145 12.49 9.57 -19.14
C ILE A 145 12.55 8.44 -18.11
N SER A 146 13.75 7.91 -17.86
CA SER A 146 13.99 6.92 -16.82
C SER A 146 14.76 7.56 -15.66
N LEU A 147 14.18 7.51 -14.45
CA LEU A 147 14.80 7.85 -13.18
C LEU A 147 15.07 6.54 -12.42
N SER A 148 16.22 5.91 -12.69
CA SER A 148 16.62 4.65 -12.07
C SER A 148 18.11 4.69 -11.72
N TYR A 149 18.49 4.06 -10.62
CA TYR A 149 19.89 3.95 -10.20
C TYR A 149 20.66 2.86 -10.98
N GLN A 150 19.96 1.99 -11.73
CA GLN A 150 20.55 0.93 -12.56
C GLN A 150 19.84 0.82 -13.92
N PRO A 151 20.59 0.59 -15.02
CA PRO A 151 19.98 0.27 -16.31
C PRO A 151 19.13 -1.00 -16.23
N ASN A 152 17.92 -0.95 -16.79
CA ASN A 152 16.98 -2.07 -16.85
C ASN A 152 16.21 -2.09 -18.19
N GLU A 153 15.35 -3.10 -18.39
CA GLU A 153 14.59 -3.31 -19.63
C GLU A 153 13.70 -2.13 -20.04
N THR A 154 13.21 -1.34 -19.07
CA THR A 154 12.43 -0.14 -19.36
C THR A 154 13.35 1.03 -19.70
N THR A 155 14.48 1.17 -18.99
CA THR A 155 15.47 2.22 -19.21
C THR A 155 16.04 2.18 -20.64
N THR A 156 16.24 1.00 -21.23
CA THR A 156 16.76 0.88 -22.60
C THR A 156 15.83 1.41 -23.68
N LEU A 157 14.54 1.60 -23.36
CA LEU A 157 13.53 2.16 -24.27
C LEU A 157 13.30 3.65 -24.06
N CYS A 158 13.93 4.27 -23.07
CA CYS A 158 13.77 5.69 -22.76
C CYS A 158 14.74 6.57 -23.58
N ASP A 159 14.31 7.78 -23.91
CA ASP A 159 15.14 8.75 -24.65
C ASP A 159 16.19 9.38 -23.72
N TYR A 160 15.81 9.59 -22.46
CA TYR A 160 16.69 10.13 -21.43
C TYR A 160 16.80 9.15 -20.27
N VAL A 161 18.05 8.82 -19.94
CA VAL A 161 18.40 8.07 -18.73
C VAL A 161 18.99 9.05 -17.74
N CYS A 162 18.28 9.28 -16.65
CA CYS A 162 18.66 10.18 -15.57
C CYS A 162 18.98 9.31 -14.34
N PRO A 163 20.26 9.01 -14.08
CA PRO A 163 20.65 8.14 -12.97
C PRO A 163 20.22 8.71 -11.62
N ASP A 164 19.34 7.99 -10.94
CA ASP A 164 18.94 8.31 -9.57
C ASP A 164 20.02 7.86 -8.58
N ASN A 165 20.04 8.49 -7.42
CA ASN A 165 20.93 8.13 -6.33
C ASN A 165 20.53 6.80 -5.68
N HIS A 166 21.46 6.15 -5.00
CA HIS A 166 21.09 5.15 -4.00
C HIS A 166 20.50 5.84 -2.75
N TYR A 167 19.64 5.15 -1.99
CA TYR A 167 18.99 5.76 -0.81
C TYR A 167 19.99 6.25 0.26
N LEU A 168 21.18 5.63 0.33
CA LEU A 168 22.27 6.03 1.24
C LEU A 168 23.00 7.30 0.80
N GLU A 169 22.75 7.79 -0.41
CA GLU A 169 23.33 9.02 -0.99
C GLU A 169 22.28 10.14 -1.04
N SER A 170 21.10 9.95 -0.43
CA SER A 170 19.95 10.83 -0.59
C SER A 170 19.30 11.22 0.73
N TRP A 171 18.75 12.42 0.74
CA TRP A 171 17.74 12.80 1.72
C TRP A 171 16.39 12.21 1.32
N ASN A 172 15.62 11.66 2.25
CA ASN A 172 14.25 11.25 1.96
C ASN A 172 13.40 11.19 3.23
N ASP A 173 12.10 11.06 3.06
CA ASP A 173 11.17 10.81 4.14
C ASP A 173 10.14 9.75 3.74
N ALA A 174 9.48 9.17 4.74
CA ALA A 174 8.37 8.26 4.52
C ALA A 174 7.36 8.35 5.65
N GLN A 175 6.10 8.09 5.32
CA GLN A 175 5.03 7.91 6.29
C GLN A 175 4.41 6.51 6.10
N PRO A 176 5.01 5.43 6.64
CA PRO A 176 4.53 4.06 6.41
C PRO A 176 3.14 3.78 7.03
N ARG A 177 2.75 4.55 8.05
CA ARG A 177 1.45 4.46 8.72
C ARG A 177 1.02 5.88 9.09
N ALA A 178 -0.28 6.15 9.11
CA ALA A 178 -0.77 7.47 9.53
C ALA A 178 -0.18 7.88 10.89
N GLY A 179 0.31 9.12 10.96
CA GLY A 179 0.96 9.69 12.13
C GLY A 179 2.36 9.13 12.48
N HIS A 180 2.91 8.20 11.70
CA HIS A 180 4.24 7.63 11.90
C HIS A 180 5.13 7.97 10.71
N TYR A 181 6.21 8.69 10.97
CA TYR A 181 7.13 9.22 9.98
C TYR A 181 8.54 8.70 10.23
N SER A 182 9.34 8.63 9.17
CA SER A 182 10.76 8.29 9.22
C SER A 182 11.55 9.18 8.26
N LEU A 183 12.78 9.52 8.65
CA LEU A 183 13.72 10.26 7.81
C LEU A 183 14.85 9.34 7.36
N ALA A 184 15.23 9.47 6.09
CA ALA A 184 16.44 8.88 5.54
C ALA A 184 17.49 9.97 5.36
N GLN A 185 18.66 9.74 5.94
CA GLN A 185 19.81 10.63 5.85
C GLN A 185 20.86 10.03 4.92
N PRO A 186 21.52 10.86 4.08
CA PRO A 186 22.67 10.39 3.32
C PRO A 186 23.80 10.00 4.27
N ALA A 187 24.24 8.74 4.18
CA ALA A 187 25.38 8.23 4.95
C ALA A 187 26.72 8.50 4.25
N ILE A 188 26.68 8.73 2.94
CA ILE A 188 27.84 9.02 2.09
C ILE A 188 27.45 10.08 1.05
N THR A 189 28.45 10.78 0.52
CA THR A 189 28.30 11.62 -0.68
C THR A 189 28.15 10.77 -1.94
N ASN A 190 27.55 11.32 -3.00
CA ASN A 190 27.37 10.59 -4.26
C ASN A 190 28.70 10.02 -4.78
N ILE A 191 28.74 8.71 -5.03
CA ILE A 191 29.90 8.02 -5.60
C ILE A 191 30.05 8.39 -7.08
N TYR A 192 28.92 8.53 -7.78
CA TYR A 192 28.86 8.87 -9.19
C TYR A 192 28.23 10.26 -9.40
N ALA A 193 28.30 10.77 -10.64
CA ALA A 193 27.61 12.00 -11.04
C ALA A 193 26.10 11.77 -11.23
N THR A 194 25.44 11.29 -10.18
CA THR A 194 23.99 11.06 -10.10
C THR A 194 23.29 12.26 -9.50
N ARG A 195 21.97 12.33 -9.67
CA ARG A 195 21.12 13.35 -9.06
C ARG A 195 19.83 12.70 -8.60
N GLN A 196 19.41 13.03 -7.39
CA GLN A 196 18.19 12.50 -6.82
C GLN A 196 16.97 12.83 -7.71
N ALA A 197 16.08 11.86 -7.91
CA ALA A 197 14.88 12.00 -8.74
C ALA A 197 14.03 13.21 -8.34
N GLN A 198 13.82 13.41 -7.03
CA GLN A 198 13.08 14.54 -6.48
C GLN A 198 13.73 15.88 -6.82
N GLU A 199 15.06 16.00 -6.80
CA GLU A 199 15.76 17.22 -7.24
C GLU A 199 15.56 17.51 -8.73
N SER A 200 15.55 16.45 -9.55
CA SER A 200 15.25 16.57 -10.99
C SER A 200 13.83 17.11 -11.20
N LEU A 201 12.85 16.56 -10.46
CA LEU A 201 11.46 17.01 -10.51
C LEU A 201 11.29 18.46 -10.04
N LEU A 202 11.95 18.87 -8.95
CA LEU A 202 11.96 20.26 -8.47
C LEU A 202 12.49 21.22 -9.55
N THR A 203 13.62 20.84 -10.16
CA THR A 203 14.24 21.63 -11.24
C THR A 203 13.30 21.79 -12.44
N TRP A 204 12.68 20.69 -12.90
CA TRP A 204 11.74 20.73 -14.03
C TRP A 204 10.45 21.49 -13.73
N ALA A 205 10.04 21.53 -12.45
CA ALA A 205 8.93 22.35 -11.98
C ALA A 205 9.30 23.84 -11.81
N GLY A 206 10.57 24.23 -12.02
CA GLY A 206 11.05 25.60 -11.82
C GLY A 206 11.21 26.00 -10.35
N ILE A 207 11.28 25.01 -9.44
CA ILE A 207 11.45 25.23 -8.01
C ILE A 207 12.95 25.15 -7.70
N ASN A 208 13.59 26.31 -7.52
CA ASN A 208 15.02 26.43 -7.27
C ASN A 208 15.36 26.29 -5.78
N THR A 209 15.14 25.12 -5.20
CA THR A 209 15.58 24.77 -3.83
C THR A 209 16.17 23.37 -3.81
N SER A 210 17.05 23.08 -2.84
CA SER A 210 17.54 21.72 -2.65
C SER A 210 16.42 20.82 -2.13
N PHE A 211 16.49 19.52 -2.41
CA PHE A 211 15.47 18.60 -1.89
C PHE A 211 15.48 18.54 -0.36
N TYR A 212 16.66 18.66 0.27
CA TYR A 212 16.80 18.78 1.72
C TYR A 212 15.97 19.94 2.29
N GLU A 213 16.15 21.15 1.74
CA GLU A 213 15.38 22.31 2.21
C GLU A 213 13.89 22.15 1.92
N TYR A 214 13.53 21.52 0.80
CA TYR A 214 12.13 21.23 0.47
C TYR A 214 11.46 20.34 1.52
N ILE A 215 12.06 19.19 1.87
CA ILE A 215 11.50 18.28 2.87
C ILE A 215 11.49 18.90 4.27
N ARG A 216 12.54 19.65 4.62
CA ARG A 216 12.63 20.35 5.91
C ARG A 216 11.48 21.34 6.05
N ASN A 217 11.25 22.19 5.06
CA ASN A 217 10.16 23.16 5.05
C ASN A 217 8.77 22.47 5.08
N TYR A 218 8.62 21.35 4.36
CA TYR A 218 7.39 20.56 4.39
C TYR A 218 7.11 20.03 5.80
N TRP A 219 8.12 19.46 6.47
CA TRP A 219 7.99 18.94 7.84
C TRP A 219 7.66 20.03 8.85
N GLN A 220 8.32 21.19 8.76
CA GLN A 220 8.04 22.35 9.62
C GLN A 220 6.61 22.86 9.48
N THR A 221 6.03 22.78 8.29
CA THR A 221 4.68 23.30 8.02
C THR A 221 3.58 22.27 8.30
N ASN A 222 3.81 21.00 7.98
CA ASN A 222 2.76 19.98 7.88
C ASN A 222 2.87 18.83 8.89
N VAL A 223 4.05 18.61 9.48
CA VAL A 223 4.30 17.43 10.34
C VAL A 223 4.48 17.85 11.80
N PHE A 224 5.25 18.90 12.04
CA PHE A 224 5.54 19.36 13.39
C PHE A 224 4.42 20.25 13.97
N PRO A 225 4.01 20.01 15.24
CA PRO A 225 3.02 20.85 15.90
C PRO A 225 3.67 22.10 16.49
N GLY A 226 3.16 23.28 16.12
CA GLY A 226 3.40 24.53 16.86
C GLY A 226 4.81 25.12 16.69
N ALA A 227 5.33 25.72 17.77
CA ALA A 227 6.63 26.39 17.78
C ALA A 227 7.80 25.41 18.01
N ASN A 228 9.03 25.86 17.74
CA ASN A 228 10.29 25.09 17.88
C ASN A 228 10.54 24.01 16.80
N ALA A 229 10.07 24.25 15.58
CA ALA A 229 10.21 23.32 14.46
C ALA A 229 11.67 22.95 14.13
N ASP A 230 12.63 23.86 14.38
CA ASP A 230 14.06 23.59 14.19
C ASP A 230 14.58 22.52 15.17
N GLN A 231 14.23 22.64 16.46
CA GLN A 231 14.62 21.65 17.47
C GLN A 231 13.97 20.29 17.19
N GLN A 232 12.70 20.29 16.75
CA GLN A 232 11.99 19.06 16.40
C GLN A 232 12.59 18.38 15.17
N TRP A 233 13.07 19.15 14.19
CA TRP A 233 13.80 18.63 13.03
C TRP A 233 15.09 17.91 13.46
N GLU A 234 15.90 18.54 14.30
CA GLU A 234 17.15 17.96 14.79
C GLU A 234 16.91 16.66 15.57
N LEU A 235 15.88 16.61 16.41
CA LEU A 235 15.51 15.39 17.15
C LEU A 235 15.00 14.29 16.22
N ALA A 236 14.14 14.62 15.25
CA ALA A 236 13.65 13.65 14.28
C ALA A 236 14.78 13.07 13.41
N LEU A 237 15.80 13.87 13.08
CA LEU A 237 17.00 13.39 12.40
C LEU A 237 17.83 12.48 13.29
N HIS A 238 18.05 12.85 14.55
CA HIS A 238 18.81 12.04 15.49
C HIS A 238 18.15 10.67 15.73
N ASP A 239 16.83 10.65 15.96
CA ASP A 239 16.08 9.44 16.27
C ASP A 239 15.72 8.63 15.01
N GLY A 240 15.72 9.28 13.84
CA GLY A 240 15.35 8.71 12.53
C GLY A 240 13.86 8.49 12.32
N VAL A 241 13.05 8.67 13.37
CA VAL A 241 11.59 8.51 13.36
C VAL A 241 10.90 9.65 14.08
N TYR A 242 9.66 9.92 13.69
CA TYR A 242 8.79 10.88 14.35
C TYR A 242 7.38 10.34 14.40
N SER A 243 6.69 10.48 15.53
CA SER A 243 5.29 10.06 15.65
C SER A 243 4.47 11.20 16.22
N THR A 244 3.40 11.58 15.51
CA THR A 244 2.40 12.50 16.06
C THR A 244 1.61 11.76 17.11
N ALA A 245 1.35 12.38 18.27
CA ALA A 245 0.41 11.82 19.23
C ALA A 245 -0.92 11.55 18.51
N ALA A 246 -1.42 10.31 18.59
CA ALA A 246 -2.73 9.98 18.05
C ALA A 246 -3.73 10.98 18.64
N THR A 247 -4.43 11.72 17.78
CA THR A 247 -5.58 12.50 18.19
C THR A 247 -6.47 11.53 18.98
N GLN A 248 -6.68 11.78 20.27
CA GLN A 248 -7.67 11.05 21.06
C GLN A 248 -8.96 11.02 20.23
N PRO A 249 -9.64 9.87 20.12
CA PRO A 249 -10.76 9.72 19.19
C PRO A 249 -11.79 10.81 19.43
N THR A 250 -11.80 11.82 18.57
CA THR A 250 -12.90 12.77 18.50
C THR A 250 -14.02 12.02 17.81
N SER A 251 -14.86 11.41 18.65
CA SER A 251 -16.01 10.57 18.34
C SER A 251 -15.71 9.29 17.56
N VAL A 252 -16.26 8.20 18.07
CA VAL A 252 -16.56 6.99 17.30
C VAL A 252 -17.25 7.47 16.01
N PRO A 253 -16.75 7.15 14.80
CA PRO A 253 -17.52 7.37 13.57
C PRO A 253 -18.89 6.77 13.81
N ASN A 254 -19.94 7.54 13.59
CA ASN A 254 -21.28 7.06 13.83
C ASN A 254 -21.45 5.78 12.99
N LYS A 255 -22.27 4.84 13.44
CA LYS A 255 -22.51 3.57 12.72
C LYS A 255 -22.92 3.79 11.24
N ASP A 256 -23.35 5.01 10.92
CA ASP A 256 -23.78 5.49 9.62
C ASP A 256 -22.64 6.04 8.74
N ASP A 257 -21.45 6.32 9.28
CA ASP A 257 -20.28 6.86 8.53
C ASP A 257 -19.41 5.75 7.91
N ILE A 258 -19.67 4.50 8.28
CA ILE A 258 -19.14 3.31 7.62
C ILE A 258 -20.25 2.88 6.65
N GLU A 259 -20.01 2.94 5.33
CA GLU A 259 -20.86 2.22 4.39
C GLU A 259 -20.97 0.78 4.89
N ASP A 260 -22.17 0.36 5.30
CA ASP A 260 -22.42 -0.98 5.83
C ASP A 260 -21.80 -1.99 4.85
N PRO A 261 -20.76 -2.76 5.24
CA PRO A 261 -20.13 -3.72 4.34
C PRO A 261 -21.14 -4.76 3.82
N ARG A 262 -22.30 -4.90 4.47
CA ARG A 262 -23.43 -5.74 4.04
C ARG A 262 -24.24 -5.12 2.90
N ALA A 263 -24.15 -3.81 2.65
CA ALA A 263 -24.85 -3.13 1.56
C ALA A 263 -24.42 -3.67 0.18
N GLY A 264 -23.14 -3.97 0.00
CA GLY A 264 -22.62 -4.64 -1.20
C GLY A 264 -23.04 -6.12 -1.32
N LEU A 265 -23.24 -6.81 -0.19
CA LEU A 265 -23.64 -8.22 -0.15
C LEU A 265 -25.11 -8.44 -0.52
N LYS A 266 -26.01 -7.49 -0.24
CA LYS A 266 -27.45 -7.61 -0.57
C LYS A 266 -27.76 -7.70 -2.08
N LYS A 267 -26.81 -7.34 -2.95
CA LYS A 267 -26.96 -7.48 -4.41
C LYS A 267 -26.41 -8.80 -4.99
N LYS A 268 -25.69 -9.61 -4.20
CA LYS A 268 -24.92 -10.78 -4.69
C LYS A 268 -25.24 -12.11 -3.97
N ILE A 269 -26.25 -12.15 -3.09
CA ILE A 269 -26.73 -13.39 -2.43
C ILE A 269 -28.01 -13.87 -3.11
#